data_AF-A0A0R0LET7-F1
#
_entry.id   AF-A0A0R0LET7-F1
#
_cell.length_a   1.000
_cell.length_b   1.000
_cell.length_c   1.000
_cell.angle_alpha   90.00
_cell.angle_beta   90.00
_cell.angle_gamma   90.00
#
_symmetry.space_group_name_H-M   'P 1'
#
loop_
_entity.id
_entity.type
_entity.pdbx_description
1 polymer ?
#
loop_
_entity_poly.entity_id
_entity_poly.type
_entity_poly.pdbx_seq_one_letter_code
_entity_poly.pdbx_strand_id
1 'polypeptide(L)'
;MATENHYIDWDVLIGEVLRRGAEVPEVGWCEPGEIAASYSLDRNNPCDPNALSGLSPYLHFGQISAQRCALEAGKQQNSHPQAIDAFLEELIVRRELADNYCFYQPHYDSLKGAWAWAQNTLIEHATDKREHIYTREQLEKTLTADPLWNASQLETVHYGKMHGFTRMYWAKKILEWTRGPEEALEISLYLNDKYELDGRDPNGYVGCMWSICGVHDQGWKERPIFGKIRYMNYAGCKRKFDVDKYIAYVDKLVRELKKRKAENMLSQ
;
A
#
# COMPACT_ATOMS: atom_id res chain seq x y z
N MET A 1 -31.78 16.97 -24.92
CA MET A 1 -31.67 15.50 -24.74
C MET A 1 -32.41 15.18 -23.46
N ALA A 2 -33.48 14.39 -23.52
CA ALA A 2 -34.10 13.89 -22.30
C ALA A 2 -33.06 13.03 -21.59
N THR A 3 -32.71 13.36 -20.35
CA THR A 3 -31.92 12.47 -19.50
C THR A 3 -32.72 11.19 -19.36
N GLU A 4 -32.24 10.08 -19.92
CA GLU A 4 -32.76 8.76 -19.58
C GLU A 4 -32.76 8.67 -18.05
N ASN A 5 -33.95 8.55 -17.46
CA ASN A 5 -34.08 8.39 -16.03
C ASN A 5 -33.63 6.97 -15.70
N HIS A 6 -32.32 6.78 -15.52
CA HIS A 6 -31.77 5.53 -15.04
C HIS A 6 -32.22 5.37 -13.59
N TYR A 7 -33.30 4.61 -13.39
CA TYR A 7 -33.68 4.15 -12.06
C TYR A 7 -32.52 3.29 -11.50
N ILE A 8 -31.92 3.72 -10.40
CA ILE A 8 -30.91 2.97 -9.66
C ILE A 8 -31.59 2.34 -8.46
N ASP A 9 -31.62 1.01 -8.41
CA ASP A 9 -32.02 0.27 -7.24
C ASP A 9 -30.84 0.21 -6.24
N TRP A 10 -30.83 1.14 -5.29
CA TRP A 10 -29.75 1.28 -4.32
C TRP A 10 -29.64 0.09 -3.38
N ASP A 11 -30.75 -0.53 -2.99
CA ASP A 11 -30.74 -1.68 -2.08
C ASP A 11 -30.11 -2.90 -2.76
N VAL A 12 -30.46 -3.13 -4.03
CA VAL A 12 -29.83 -4.20 -4.83
C VAL A 12 -28.34 -3.92 -5.05
N LEU A 13 -27.97 -2.68 -5.38
CA LEU A 13 -26.58 -2.30 -5.60
C LEU A 13 -25.73 -2.45 -4.32
N ILE A 14 -26.21 -1.92 -3.19
CA ILE A 14 -25.54 -2.04 -1.88
C ILE A 14 -25.44 -3.51 -1.50
N GLY A 15 -26.51 -4.29 -1.64
CA GLY A 15 -26.51 -5.72 -1.37
C GLY A 15 -25.49 -6.48 -2.24
N GLU A 16 -25.33 -6.12 -3.52
CA GLU A 16 -24.31 -6.69 -4.39
C GLU A 16 -22.89 -6.33 -3.93
N VAL A 17 -22.64 -5.05 -3.64
CA VAL A 17 -21.32 -4.56 -3.19
C VAL A 17 -20.93 -5.25 -1.87
N LEU A 18 -21.85 -5.35 -0.91
CA LEU A 18 -21.61 -6.04 0.36
C LEU A 18 -21.31 -7.53 0.15
N ARG A 19 -22.01 -8.21 -0.76
CA ARG A 19 -21.73 -9.62 -1.09
C ARG A 19 -20.34 -9.80 -1.71
N ARG A 20 -19.97 -8.92 -2.65
CA ARG A 20 -18.67 -8.96 -3.32
C ARG A 20 -17.52 -8.62 -2.38
N GLY A 21 -17.74 -7.69 -1.45
CA GLY A 21 -16.77 -7.27 -0.43
C GLY A 21 -16.75 -8.12 0.83
N ALA A 22 -17.60 -9.15 0.96
CA ALA A 22 -17.77 -9.92 2.20
C ALA A 22 -16.51 -10.62 2.72
N GLU A 23 -15.52 -10.81 1.84
CA GLU A 23 -14.21 -11.37 2.19
C GLU A 23 -13.26 -10.35 2.83
N VAL A 24 -13.49 -9.05 2.64
CA VAL A 24 -12.71 -7.97 3.22
C VAL A 24 -13.23 -7.70 4.65
N PRO A 25 -12.39 -7.85 5.68
CA PRO A 25 -12.77 -7.54 7.06
C PRO A 25 -13.12 -6.06 7.26
N GLU A 26 -14.17 -5.81 8.04
CA GLU A 26 -14.55 -4.45 8.47
C GLU A 26 -13.44 -3.83 9.33
N VAL A 27 -13.15 -2.54 9.09
CA VAL A 27 -12.12 -1.79 9.81
C VAL A 27 -12.74 -1.01 10.96
N GLY A 28 -12.30 -1.27 12.19
CA GLY A 28 -12.84 -0.60 13.39
C GLY A 28 -12.04 0.58 13.94
N TRP A 29 -10.91 0.95 13.33
CA TRP A 29 -10.05 2.03 13.82
C TRP A 29 -10.18 3.33 13.01
N CYS A 30 -10.70 3.26 11.79
CA CYS A 30 -10.81 4.39 10.87
C CYS A 30 -12.10 5.18 11.14
N GLU A 31 -12.19 5.80 12.32
CA GLU A 31 -13.32 6.65 12.69
C GLU A 31 -13.10 8.08 12.15
N PRO A 32 -14.11 8.74 11.55
CA PRO A 32 -14.01 10.14 11.12
C PRO A 32 -13.62 11.08 12.27
N GLY A 33 -12.62 11.95 12.06
CA GLY A 33 -12.23 12.97 13.05
C GLY A 33 -10.91 13.67 12.73
N GLU A 34 -10.64 14.80 13.42
CA GLU A 34 -9.47 15.67 13.19
C GLU A 34 -8.36 15.53 14.27
N ILE A 35 -8.55 14.70 15.30
CA ILE A 35 -7.78 14.78 16.57
C ILE A 35 -6.66 13.71 16.69
N ALA A 36 -6.56 12.74 15.77
CA ALA A 36 -5.74 11.55 15.98
C ALA A 36 -4.36 11.52 15.27
N ALA A 37 -4.00 12.53 14.48
CA ALA A 37 -2.79 12.47 13.65
C ALA A 37 -1.49 12.63 14.47
N SER A 38 -0.50 11.78 14.21
CA SER A 38 0.84 11.80 14.81
C SER A 38 1.91 11.59 13.73
N TYR A 39 3.07 12.26 13.79
CA TYR A 39 4.13 12.00 12.82
C TYR A 39 5.51 12.17 13.46
N SER A 40 6.40 11.21 13.27
CA SER A 40 7.73 11.22 13.89
C SER A 40 8.83 10.75 12.93
N LEU A 41 10.09 10.92 13.34
CA LEU A 41 11.26 10.48 12.57
C LEU A 41 11.37 8.95 12.46
N ASP A 42 10.66 8.21 13.32
CA ASP A 42 10.62 6.74 13.30
C ASP A 42 9.60 6.19 12.30
N ARG A 43 9.02 7.01 11.41
CA ARG A 43 8.07 6.62 10.35
C ARG A 43 8.49 5.46 9.44
N ASN A 44 9.79 5.13 9.41
CA ASN A 44 10.34 4.02 8.63
C ASN A 44 10.52 2.74 9.45
N ASN A 45 10.13 2.73 10.72
CA ASN A 45 10.20 1.59 11.62
C ASN A 45 8.82 0.94 11.75
N PRO A 46 8.56 -0.21 11.11
CA PRO A 46 7.28 -0.93 11.24
C PRO A 46 6.93 -1.34 12.67
N CYS A 47 7.89 -1.34 13.60
CA CYS A 47 7.63 -1.63 15.00
C CYS A 47 6.99 -0.46 15.78
N ASP A 48 6.83 0.71 15.15
CA ASP A 48 6.17 1.88 15.72
C ASP A 48 5.09 2.43 14.76
N PRO A 49 3.92 1.77 14.67
CA PRO A 49 2.85 2.20 13.76
C PRO A 49 2.31 3.61 14.07
N ASN A 50 2.51 4.11 15.30
CA ASN A 50 2.06 5.44 15.72
C ASN A 50 3.02 6.57 15.27
N ALA A 51 4.16 6.23 14.67
CA ALA A 51 5.05 7.18 14.03
C ALA A 51 4.49 7.71 12.69
N LEU A 52 3.46 7.07 12.15
CA LEU A 52 2.76 7.47 10.92
C LEU A 52 1.54 8.36 11.22
N SER A 53 1.22 9.26 10.29
CA SER A 53 0.07 10.18 10.40
C SER A 53 -1.28 9.49 10.46
N GLY A 54 -1.41 8.32 9.82
CA GLY A 54 -2.68 7.62 9.68
C GLY A 54 -3.69 8.35 8.79
N LEU A 55 -3.30 9.44 8.12
CA LEU A 55 -4.22 10.33 7.42
C LEU A 55 -4.63 9.86 6.02
N SER A 56 -3.94 8.87 5.43
CA SER A 56 -4.16 8.49 4.03
C SER A 56 -5.60 8.04 3.70
N PRO A 57 -6.33 7.28 4.54
CA PRO A 57 -7.74 6.94 4.25
C PRO A 57 -8.64 8.18 4.22
N TYR A 58 -8.44 9.09 5.18
CA TYR A 58 -9.23 10.32 5.28
C TYR A 58 -8.98 11.27 4.10
N LEU A 59 -7.73 11.33 3.62
CA LEU A 59 -7.36 12.07 2.42
C LEU A 59 -7.95 11.42 1.16
N HIS A 60 -7.88 10.10 1.06
CA HIS A 60 -8.40 9.34 -0.09
C HIS A 60 -9.90 9.57 -0.30
N PHE A 61 -10.69 9.51 0.78
CA PHE A 61 -12.14 9.74 0.73
C PHE A 61 -12.56 11.21 0.81
N GLY A 62 -11.61 12.15 0.79
CA GLY A 62 -11.89 13.59 0.83
C GLY A 62 -12.53 14.08 2.13
N GLN A 63 -12.37 13.33 3.24
CA GLN A 63 -12.89 13.70 4.56
C GLN A 63 -12.09 14.85 5.18
N ILE A 64 -10.82 14.98 4.82
CA ILE A 64 -9.93 16.07 5.24
C ILE A 64 -9.18 16.65 4.04
N SER A 65 -8.86 17.95 4.10
CA SER A 65 -8.07 18.64 3.08
C SER A 65 -6.58 18.51 3.36
N ALA A 66 -5.79 18.08 2.37
CA ALA A 66 -4.34 18.06 2.44
C ALA A 66 -3.76 19.46 2.74
N GLN A 67 -4.32 20.52 2.13
CA GLN A 67 -3.91 21.89 2.43
C GLN A 67 -4.15 22.24 3.90
N ARG A 68 -5.29 21.83 4.46
CA ARG A 68 -5.56 22.05 5.89
C ARG A 68 -4.60 21.27 6.78
N CYS A 69 -4.31 20.01 6.46
CA CYS A 69 -3.31 19.22 7.18
C CYS A 69 -1.93 19.90 7.18
N ALA A 70 -1.50 20.43 6.02
CA ALA A 70 -0.23 21.14 5.90
C ALA A 70 -0.20 22.42 6.77
N LEU A 71 -1.28 23.20 6.76
CA LEU A 71 -1.40 24.42 7.59
C LEU A 71 -1.40 24.11 9.09
N GLU A 72 -2.10 23.06 9.52
CA GLU A 72 -2.14 22.64 10.93
C GLU A 72 -0.79 22.08 11.39
N ALA A 73 -0.14 21.24 10.58
CA ALA A 73 1.20 20.74 10.84
C ALA A 73 2.23 21.87 10.91
N GLY A 74 2.12 22.87 10.03
CA GLY A 74 3.00 24.05 10.01
C GLY A 74 2.98 24.86 11.30
N LYS A 75 1.89 24.83 12.09
CA LYS A 75 1.84 25.46 13.42
C LYS A 75 2.81 24.82 14.41
N GLN A 76 3.21 23.56 14.17
CA GLN A 76 4.14 22.81 15.00
C GLN A 76 5.59 22.86 14.48
N GLN A 77 5.86 23.61 13.40
CA GLN A 77 7.19 23.67 12.77
C GLN A 77 8.31 24.03 13.76
N ASN A 78 8.06 24.99 14.65
CA ASN A 78 9.08 25.42 15.62
C ASN A 78 9.38 24.37 16.71
N SER A 79 8.39 23.52 17.04
CA SER A 79 8.50 22.49 18.06
C SER A 79 9.10 21.20 17.52
N HIS A 80 8.80 20.87 16.25
CA HIS A 80 9.14 19.57 15.64
C HIS A 80 9.65 19.71 14.20
N PRO A 81 10.66 20.56 13.92
CA PRO A 81 11.00 20.97 12.56
C PRO A 81 11.25 19.80 11.61
N GLN A 82 12.06 18.83 12.03
CA GLN A 82 12.40 17.67 11.18
C GLN A 82 11.20 16.75 10.92
N ALA A 83 10.29 16.60 11.88
CA ALA A 83 9.10 15.77 11.70
C ALA A 83 8.10 16.46 10.77
N ILE A 84 7.93 17.79 10.91
CA ILE A 84 7.05 18.56 10.03
C ILE A 84 7.62 18.64 8.61
N ASP A 85 8.93 18.86 8.43
CA ASP A 85 9.56 18.86 7.11
C ASP A 85 9.33 17.52 6.39
N ALA A 86 9.56 16.40 7.09
CA ALA A 86 9.32 15.07 6.55
C ALA A 86 7.82 14.82 6.25
N PHE A 87 6.92 15.30 7.11
CA PHE A 87 5.48 15.19 6.89
C PHE A 87 5.05 15.98 5.65
N LEU A 88 5.52 17.22 5.48
CA LEU A 88 5.19 18.09 4.36
C LEU A 88 5.78 17.58 3.03
N GLU A 89 6.98 16.99 3.05
CA GLU A 89 7.55 16.31 1.88
C GLU A 89 6.63 15.18 1.39
N GLU A 90 6.12 14.34 2.28
CA GLU A 90 5.20 13.26 1.89
C GLU A 90 3.82 13.80 1.50
N LEU A 91 3.24 14.69 2.30
CA LEU A 91 1.88 15.21 2.12
C LEU A 91 1.73 16.10 0.88
N ILE A 92 2.77 16.89 0.54
CA ILE A 92 2.76 17.82 -0.58
C ILE A 92 3.51 17.20 -1.75
N VAL A 93 4.82 16.99 -1.62
CA VAL A 93 5.66 16.63 -2.77
C VAL A 93 5.32 15.24 -3.29
N ARG A 94 5.33 14.21 -2.44
CA ARG A 94 5.08 12.82 -2.89
C ARG A 94 3.66 12.63 -3.39
N ARG A 95 2.69 13.18 -2.67
CA ARG A 95 1.28 13.15 -3.07
C ARG A 95 1.01 13.87 -4.39
N GLU A 96 1.49 15.11 -4.56
CA GLU A 96 1.24 15.86 -5.80
C GLU A 96 1.98 15.26 -7.00
N LEU A 97 3.16 14.65 -6.79
CA LEU A 97 3.82 13.87 -7.84
C LEU A 97 2.99 12.65 -8.25
N ALA A 98 2.32 12.00 -7.30
CA ALA A 98 1.44 10.88 -7.60
C ALA A 98 0.18 11.31 -8.36
N ASP A 99 -0.47 12.38 -7.91
CA ASP A 99 -1.60 13.02 -8.60
C ASP A 99 -1.20 13.42 -10.04
N ASN A 100 -0.04 14.05 -10.20
CA ASN A 100 0.50 14.44 -11.50
C ASN A 100 0.72 13.24 -12.42
N TYR A 101 1.37 12.19 -11.92
CA TYR A 101 1.63 10.98 -12.70
C TYR A 101 0.33 10.33 -13.17
N CYS A 102 -0.61 10.06 -12.28
CA CYS A 102 -1.87 9.40 -12.65
C CYS A 102 -2.75 10.28 -13.56
N PHE A 103 -2.64 11.61 -13.48
CA PHE A 103 -3.38 12.50 -14.37
C PHE A 103 -2.79 12.59 -15.78
N TYR A 104 -1.45 12.67 -15.90
CA TYR A 104 -0.78 12.93 -17.19
C TYR A 104 -0.26 11.68 -17.91
N GLN A 105 -0.18 10.52 -17.24
CA GLN A 105 0.27 9.27 -17.84
C GLN A 105 -0.93 8.33 -18.09
N PRO A 106 -1.41 8.16 -19.33
CA PRO A 106 -2.54 7.28 -19.63
C PRO A 106 -2.32 5.80 -19.31
N HIS A 107 -1.06 5.39 -19.11
CA HIS A 107 -0.67 4.03 -18.77
C HIS A 107 -0.16 3.90 -17.32
N TYR A 108 -0.66 4.75 -16.41
CA TYR A 108 -0.13 4.86 -15.04
C TYR A 108 -0.15 3.53 -14.26
N ASP A 109 -1.04 2.61 -14.60
CA ASP A 109 -1.31 1.32 -13.99
C ASP A 109 -0.69 0.13 -14.75
N SER A 110 0.23 0.37 -15.69
CA SER A 110 0.88 -0.68 -16.48
C SER A 110 2.36 -0.40 -16.71
N LEU A 111 3.11 -1.44 -17.12
CA LEU A 111 4.54 -1.31 -17.42
C LEU A 111 4.84 -0.19 -18.44
N LYS A 112 3.90 0.09 -19.36
CA LYS A 112 4.01 1.16 -20.37
C LYS A 112 4.09 2.56 -19.76
N GLY A 113 3.58 2.77 -18.54
CA GLY A 113 3.66 4.03 -17.81
C GLY A 113 5.04 4.28 -17.19
N ALA A 114 5.89 3.26 -17.10
CA ALA A 114 7.24 3.39 -16.56
C ALA A 114 8.18 4.12 -17.53
N TRP A 115 9.29 4.65 -17.02
CA TRP A 115 10.32 5.23 -17.87
C TRP A 115 10.98 4.16 -18.75
N ALA A 116 11.42 4.55 -19.95
CA ALA A 116 12.00 3.61 -20.92
C ALA A 116 13.17 2.78 -20.35
N TRP A 117 14.01 3.36 -19.49
CA TRP A 117 15.11 2.63 -18.86
C TRP A 117 14.62 1.47 -17.97
N ALA A 118 13.50 1.68 -17.26
CA ALA A 118 12.91 0.69 -16.37
C ALA A 118 12.18 -0.39 -17.17
N GLN A 119 11.46 -0.01 -18.23
CA GLN A 119 10.84 -0.96 -19.16
C GLN A 119 11.90 -1.90 -19.74
N ASN A 120 12.98 -1.35 -20.30
CA ASN A 120 14.01 -2.15 -20.97
C ASN A 120 14.66 -3.18 -20.03
N THR A 121 15.14 -2.75 -18.87
CA THR A 121 15.80 -3.68 -17.92
C THR A 121 14.83 -4.72 -17.38
N LEU A 122 13.56 -4.37 -17.13
CA LEU A 122 12.56 -5.34 -16.67
C LEU A 122 12.21 -6.37 -17.75
N ILE A 123 12.11 -5.94 -19.02
CA ILE A 123 11.86 -6.83 -20.16
C ILE A 123 13.05 -7.76 -20.37
N GLU A 124 14.29 -7.25 -20.30
CA GLU A 124 15.51 -8.05 -20.41
C GLU A 124 15.59 -9.15 -19.34
N HIS A 125 15.10 -8.87 -18.13
CA HIS A 125 15.12 -9.79 -17.00
C HIS A 125 13.82 -10.60 -16.81
N ALA A 126 12.87 -10.49 -17.73
CA ALA A 126 11.58 -11.20 -17.65
C ALA A 126 11.76 -12.72 -17.65
N THR A 127 12.75 -13.25 -18.39
CA THR A 127 13.00 -14.70 -18.52
C THR A 127 13.96 -15.26 -17.48
N ASP A 128 14.42 -14.45 -16.52
CA ASP A 128 15.35 -14.91 -15.50
C ASP A 128 14.75 -16.05 -14.66
N LYS A 129 15.61 -16.99 -14.25
CA LYS A 129 15.21 -18.07 -13.35
C LYS A 129 14.81 -17.51 -11.99
N ARG A 130 13.63 -17.89 -11.52
CA ARG A 130 13.09 -17.52 -10.20
C ARG A 130 13.10 -18.71 -9.27
N GLU A 131 13.46 -18.48 -8.01
CA GLU A 131 13.47 -19.52 -6.97
C GLU A 131 12.04 -19.92 -6.57
N HIS A 132 11.15 -18.95 -6.48
CA HIS A 132 9.74 -19.14 -6.17
C HIS A 132 8.88 -18.47 -7.23
N ILE A 133 7.75 -19.10 -7.55
CA ILE A 133 6.67 -18.52 -8.34
C ILE A 133 5.38 -18.83 -7.58
N TYR A 134 4.67 -17.80 -7.14
CA TYR A 134 3.41 -17.94 -6.42
C TYR A 134 2.24 -17.47 -7.28
N THR A 135 1.09 -18.12 -7.15
CA THR A 135 -0.15 -17.61 -7.73
C THR A 135 -0.68 -16.42 -6.93
N ARG A 136 -1.54 -15.61 -7.56
CA ARG A 136 -2.27 -14.54 -6.85
C ARG A 136 -2.99 -15.05 -5.60
N GLU A 137 -3.60 -16.23 -5.67
CA GLU A 137 -4.30 -16.84 -4.52
C GLU A 137 -3.32 -17.22 -3.40
N GLN A 138 -2.13 -17.75 -3.72
CA GLN A 138 -1.11 -18.06 -2.72
C GLN A 138 -0.59 -16.79 -2.04
N LEU A 139 -0.34 -15.73 -2.80
CA LEU A 139 0.06 -14.43 -2.26
C LEU A 139 -1.05 -13.87 -1.35
N GLU A 140 -2.29 -13.79 -1.83
CA GLU A 140 -3.44 -13.27 -1.10
C GLU A 140 -3.68 -14.00 0.23
N LYS A 141 -3.50 -15.33 0.24
CA LYS A 141 -3.66 -16.20 1.42
C LYS A 141 -2.38 -16.39 2.24
N THR A 142 -1.34 -15.60 1.97
CA THR A 142 -0.07 -15.62 2.71
C THR A 142 0.62 -16.98 2.73
N LEU A 143 0.58 -17.69 1.59
CA LEU A 143 1.17 -19.02 1.40
C LEU A 143 2.56 -18.93 0.76
N THR A 144 3.39 -18.01 1.25
CA THR A 144 4.78 -17.86 0.82
C THR A 144 5.75 -18.39 1.87
N ALA A 145 7.01 -18.61 1.48
CA ALA A 145 8.08 -18.99 2.39
C ALA A 145 8.64 -17.82 3.24
N ASP A 146 8.16 -16.59 3.01
CA ASP A 146 8.67 -15.39 3.66
C ASP A 146 7.73 -14.90 4.78
N PRO A 147 8.12 -15.06 6.07
CA PRO A 147 7.25 -14.70 7.18
C PRO A 147 7.01 -13.20 7.32
N LEU A 148 7.96 -12.34 6.89
CA LEU A 148 7.76 -10.89 6.91
C LEU A 148 6.76 -10.47 5.84
N TRP A 149 6.86 -11.04 4.65
CA TRP A 149 5.89 -10.77 3.58
C TRP A 149 4.49 -11.24 3.98
N ASN A 150 4.39 -12.45 4.54
CA ASN A 150 3.12 -12.99 5.04
C ASN A 150 2.51 -12.09 6.13
N ALA A 151 3.30 -11.60 7.08
CA ALA A 151 2.83 -10.63 8.08
C ALA A 151 2.37 -9.32 7.43
N SER A 152 3.11 -8.81 6.43
CA SER A 152 2.74 -7.57 5.73
C SER A 152 1.39 -7.70 5.00
N GLN A 153 1.16 -8.85 4.34
CA GLN A 153 -0.11 -9.15 3.69
C GLN A 153 -1.25 -9.35 4.71
N LEU A 154 -0.99 -9.98 5.86
CA LEU A 154 -1.97 -10.12 6.94
C LEU A 154 -2.37 -8.76 7.53
N GLU A 155 -1.40 -7.85 7.73
CA GLU A 155 -1.65 -6.48 8.17
C GLU A 155 -2.61 -5.80 7.18
N THR A 156 -2.31 -5.88 5.89
CA THR A 156 -3.15 -5.31 4.82
C THR A 156 -4.57 -5.85 4.85
N VAL A 157 -4.73 -7.18 4.87
CA VAL A 157 -6.04 -7.84 4.82
C VAL A 157 -6.88 -7.52 6.05
N HIS A 158 -6.29 -7.49 7.25
CA HIS A 158 -7.05 -7.39 8.49
C HIS A 158 -7.13 -5.97 9.04
N TYR A 159 -6.14 -5.13 8.78
CA TYR A 159 -6.10 -3.75 9.25
C TYR A 159 -6.61 -2.76 8.20
N GLY A 160 -6.66 -3.14 6.92
CA GLY A 160 -6.98 -2.24 5.81
C GLY A 160 -5.91 -1.19 5.55
N LYS A 161 -4.72 -1.36 6.14
CA LYS A 161 -3.56 -0.48 5.98
C LYS A 161 -2.25 -1.24 6.19
N MET A 162 -1.28 -1.15 5.28
CA MET A 162 0.09 -1.64 5.51
C MET A 162 1.04 -0.51 5.95
N HIS A 163 2.02 -0.82 6.79
CA HIS A 163 3.09 0.14 7.09
C HIS A 163 3.91 0.48 5.82
N GLY A 164 4.24 1.76 5.60
CA GLY A 164 4.86 2.21 4.33
C GLY A 164 6.18 1.51 3.98
N PHE A 165 7.02 1.22 4.98
CA PHE A 165 8.25 0.44 4.75
C PHE A 165 7.97 -0.98 4.24
N THR A 166 7.00 -1.67 4.85
CA THR A 166 6.65 -3.04 4.46
C THR A 166 5.86 -3.07 3.16
N ARG A 167 5.12 -2.01 2.82
CA ARG A 167 4.45 -1.86 1.51
C ARG A 167 5.45 -1.87 0.35
N MET A 168 6.60 -1.20 0.50
CA MET A 168 7.70 -1.29 -0.46
C MET A 168 8.26 -2.71 -0.58
N TYR A 169 8.54 -3.34 0.57
CA TYR A 169 9.07 -4.70 0.61
C TYR A 169 8.11 -5.68 -0.08
N TRP A 170 6.83 -5.57 0.25
CA TRP A 170 5.74 -6.39 -0.23
C TRP A 170 5.64 -6.36 -1.77
N ALA A 171 5.58 -5.17 -2.37
CA ALA A 171 5.47 -5.04 -3.82
C ALA A 171 6.74 -5.52 -4.54
N LYS A 172 7.93 -5.27 -3.96
CA LYS A 172 9.21 -5.75 -4.52
C LYS A 172 9.31 -7.27 -4.52
N LYS A 173 8.74 -7.94 -3.52
CA LYS A 173 8.70 -9.41 -3.48
C LYS A 173 7.69 -10.00 -4.46
N ILE A 174 6.59 -9.31 -4.74
CA ILE A 174 5.68 -9.72 -5.82
C ILE A 174 6.41 -9.75 -7.17
N LEU A 175 7.26 -8.75 -7.47
CA LEU A 175 8.12 -8.77 -8.67
C LEU A 175 9.07 -9.98 -8.70
N GLU A 176 9.62 -10.36 -7.55
CA GLU A 176 10.54 -11.50 -7.43
C GLU A 176 9.85 -12.86 -7.63
N TRP A 177 8.58 -12.96 -7.25
CA TRP A 177 7.85 -14.23 -7.15
C TRP A 177 6.70 -14.40 -8.16
N THR A 178 6.67 -13.57 -9.19
CA THR A 178 5.74 -13.68 -10.33
C THR A 178 6.52 -13.85 -11.62
N ARG A 179 5.86 -14.28 -12.70
CA ARG A 179 6.49 -14.65 -13.98
C ARG A 179 7.13 -13.47 -14.69
N GLY A 180 6.73 -12.25 -14.39
CA GLY A 180 7.20 -11.04 -15.06
C GLY A 180 6.64 -9.76 -14.43
N PRO A 181 7.15 -8.59 -14.85
CA PRO A 181 6.75 -7.30 -14.28
C PRO A 181 5.27 -6.97 -14.50
N GLU A 182 4.67 -7.41 -15.60
CA GLU A 182 3.24 -7.18 -15.86
C GLU A 182 2.34 -7.95 -14.88
N GLU A 183 2.62 -9.24 -14.66
CA GLU A 183 1.88 -10.05 -13.67
C GLU A 183 2.13 -9.51 -12.25
N ALA A 184 3.36 -9.07 -11.96
CA ALA A 184 3.69 -8.46 -10.69
C ALA A 184 2.84 -7.21 -10.42
N LEU A 185 2.74 -6.32 -11.42
CA LEU A 185 1.93 -5.12 -11.33
C LEU A 185 0.45 -5.44 -11.16
N GLU A 186 -0.10 -6.33 -12.00
CA GLU A 186 -1.50 -6.74 -11.93
C GLU A 186 -1.87 -7.24 -10.53
N ILE A 187 -1.07 -8.14 -9.96
CA ILE A 187 -1.32 -8.71 -8.63
C ILE A 187 -1.15 -7.64 -7.54
N SER A 188 -0.11 -6.81 -7.62
CA SER A 188 0.13 -5.77 -6.63
C SER A 188 -1.01 -4.73 -6.58
N LEU A 189 -1.47 -4.26 -7.74
CA LEU A 189 -2.59 -3.32 -7.83
C LEU A 189 -3.89 -3.96 -7.36
N TYR A 190 -4.17 -5.21 -7.77
CA TYR A 190 -5.37 -5.91 -7.33
C TYR A 190 -5.43 -6.05 -5.79
N LEU A 191 -4.34 -6.50 -5.15
CA LEU A 191 -4.31 -6.71 -3.70
C LEU A 191 -4.34 -5.38 -2.94
N ASN A 192 -3.64 -4.37 -3.45
CA ASN A 192 -3.66 -3.01 -2.90
C ASN A 192 -5.08 -2.43 -2.96
N ASP A 193 -5.73 -2.44 -4.12
CA ASP A 193 -7.06 -1.84 -4.32
C ASP A 193 -8.17 -2.60 -3.60
N LYS A 194 -7.99 -3.91 -3.36
CA LYS A 194 -8.96 -4.76 -2.68
C LYS A 194 -8.97 -4.57 -1.17
N TYR A 195 -7.81 -4.38 -0.54
CA TYR A 195 -7.68 -4.44 0.91
C TYR A 195 -7.28 -3.11 1.55
N GLU A 196 -6.50 -2.27 0.87
CA GLU A 196 -6.01 -1.02 1.43
C GLU A 196 -7.11 0.06 1.35
N LEU A 197 -7.41 0.72 2.47
CA LEU A 197 -8.35 1.83 2.52
C LEU A 197 -7.91 3.02 1.64
N ASP A 198 -6.62 3.11 1.34
CA ASP A 198 -6.00 4.10 0.45
C ASP A 198 -5.51 3.48 -0.88
N GLY A 199 -5.95 2.26 -1.23
CA GLY A 199 -5.41 1.53 -2.37
C GLY A 199 -5.66 2.20 -3.73
N ARG A 200 -6.90 2.66 -3.97
CA ARG A 200 -7.32 3.29 -5.23
C ARG A 200 -6.95 4.78 -5.33
N ASP A 201 -6.07 5.24 -4.45
CA ASP A 201 -5.50 6.58 -4.49
C ASP A 201 -4.35 6.64 -5.50
N PRO A 202 -4.05 7.80 -6.12
CA PRO A 202 -2.85 7.96 -6.93
C PRO A 202 -1.56 7.49 -6.24
N ASN A 203 -1.44 7.66 -4.92
CA ASN A 203 -0.30 7.13 -4.16
C ASN A 203 -0.25 5.60 -4.12
N GLY A 204 -1.41 4.92 -4.12
CA GLY A 204 -1.47 3.46 -4.18
C GLY A 204 -0.91 2.92 -5.50
N TYR A 205 -1.33 3.51 -6.62
CA TYR A 205 -0.78 3.21 -7.95
C TYR A 205 0.72 3.51 -8.03
N VAL A 206 1.14 4.71 -7.63
CA VAL A 206 2.55 5.09 -7.64
C VAL A 206 3.39 4.25 -6.69
N GLY A 207 2.86 3.79 -5.56
CA GLY A 207 3.57 2.89 -4.65
C GLY A 207 3.94 1.56 -5.31
N CYS A 208 3.01 0.97 -6.06
CA CYS A 208 3.25 -0.25 -6.85
C CYS A 208 4.22 0.03 -8.01
N MET A 209 3.96 1.09 -8.78
CA MET A 209 4.79 1.48 -9.93
C MET A 209 6.21 1.89 -9.55
N TRP A 210 6.41 2.52 -8.40
CA TRP A 210 7.74 2.81 -7.87
C TRP A 210 8.45 1.52 -7.47
N SER A 211 7.76 0.65 -6.74
CA SER A 211 8.34 -0.56 -6.18
C SER A 211 8.74 -1.57 -7.25
N ILE A 212 7.94 -1.71 -8.30
CA ILE A 212 8.08 -2.72 -9.36
C ILE A 212 8.69 -2.12 -10.63
N CYS A 213 8.38 -0.85 -10.96
CA CYS A 213 8.77 -0.22 -12.22
C CYS A 213 9.63 1.04 -12.09
N GLY A 214 10.09 1.39 -10.87
CA GLY A 214 11.04 2.48 -10.66
C GLY A 214 10.50 3.87 -11.02
N VAL A 215 9.18 4.07 -11.08
CA VAL A 215 8.58 5.40 -11.24
C VAL A 215 9.05 6.32 -10.10
N HIS A 216 9.45 7.54 -10.45
CA HIS A 216 10.06 8.53 -9.55
C HIS A 216 11.38 8.09 -8.87
N ASP A 217 12.04 7.04 -9.39
CA ASP A 217 13.35 6.58 -8.93
C ASP A 217 14.39 6.64 -10.07
N GLN A 218 15.63 6.37 -9.71
CA GLN A 218 16.75 6.20 -10.64
C GLN A 218 17.07 4.71 -10.85
N GLY A 219 17.90 4.42 -11.86
CA GLY A 219 18.45 3.07 -12.07
C GLY A 219 19.49 2.71 -10.99
N TRP A 220 19.31 1.54 -10.37
CA TRP A 220 20.22 0.97 -9.37
C TRP A 220 21.13 -0.11 -9.99
N LYS A 221 22.01 -0.68 -9.16
CA LYS A 221 22.86 -1.81 -9.57
C LYS A 221 21.98 -2.97 -10.07
N GLU A 222 22.27 -3.40 -11.29
CA GLU A 222 21.54 -4.45 -11.99
C GLU A 222 21.62 -5.80 -11.28
N ARG A 223 20.50 -6.52 -11.23
CA ARG A 223 20.34 -7.82 -10.59
C ARG A 223 19.40 -8.71 -11.39
N PRO A 224 19.55 -10.04 -11.32
CA PRO A 224 18.56 -10.96 -11.87
C PRO A 224 17.16 -10.63 -11.34
N ILE A 225 16.15 -10.80 -12.19
CA ILE A 225 14.72 -10.53 -11.95
C ILE A 225 14.40 -9.03 -11.82
N PHE A 226 15.16 -8.30 -11.02
CA PHE A 226 14.90 -6.90 -10.72
C PHE A 226 15.42 -5.93 -11.77
N GLY A 227 16.36 -6.36 -12.61
CA GLY A 227 17.11 -5.44 -13.45
C GLY A 227 17.70 -4.31 -12.61
N LYS A 228 17.48 -3.06 -13.03
CA LYS A 228 17.92 -1.85 -12.31
C LYS A 228 16.91 -1.30 -11.31
N ILE A 229 15.84 -2.02 -11.02
CA ILE A 229 14.87 -1.61 -9.98
C ILE A 229 15.50 -1.73 -8.60
N ARG A 230 15.19 -0.79 -7.70
CA ARG A 230 15.70 -0.80 -6.32
C ARG A 230 15.31 -2.12 -5.62
N TYR A 231 16.32 -2.88 -5.25
CA TYR A 231 16.16 -4.18 -4.59
C TYR A 231 15.95 -4.07 -3.07
N MET A 232 15.13 -4.95 -2.50
CA MET A 232 14.97 -5.15 -1.06
C MET A 232 14.93 -6.65 -0.73
N ASN A 233 15.48 -7.03 0.43
CA ASN A 233 15.45 -8.42 0.89
C ASN A 233 15.29 -8.55 2.40
N TYR A 234 14.91 -9.75 2.83
CA TYR A 234 14.61 -10.08 4.22
C TYR A 234 15.78 -9.73 5.17
N ALA A 235 17.01 -10.10 4.79
CA ALA A 235 18.21 -9.77 5.57
C ALA A 235 18.44 -8.25 5.67
N GLY A 236 18.08 -7.49 4.63
CA GLY A 236 18.07 -6.03 4.63
C GLY A 236 17.04 -5.46 5.61
N CYS A 237 15.83 -6.00 5.63
CA CYS A 237 14.79 -5.62 6.58
C CYS A 237 15.23 -5.87 8.04
N LYS A 238 15.83 -7.04 8.32
CA LYS A 238 16.41 -7.36 9.65
C LYS A 238 17.47 -6.38 10.14
N ARG A 239 18.18 -5.69 9.23
CA ARG A 239 19.15 -4.65 9.60
C ARG A 239 18.52 -3.28 9.84
N LYS A 240 17.24 -3.10 9.47
CA LYS A 240 16.53 -1.81 9.54
C LYS A 240 15.54 -1.75 10.68
N PHE A 241 14.90 -2.86 11.03
CA PHE A 241 13.96 -2.96 12.15
C PHE A 241 13.89 -4.39 12.69
N ASP A 242 13.25 -4.54 13.84
CA ASP A 242 13.00 -5.84 14.45
C ASP A 242 11.84 -6.55 13.74
N VAL A 243 12.21 -7.41 12.78
CA VAL A 243 11.26 -8.16 11.97
C VAL A 243 10.36 -9.07 12.82
N ASP A 244 10.93 -9.71 13.85
CA ASP A 244 10.19 -10.66 14.69
C ASP A 244 9.17 -9.91 15.56
N LYS A 245 9.53 -8.72 16.06
CA LYS A 245 8.59 -7.82 16.76
C LYS A 245 7.44 -7.36 15.86
N TYR A 246 7.72 -7.00 14.61
CA TYR A 246 6.67 -6.61 13.65
C TYR A 246 5.73 -7.78 13.34
N ILE A 247 6.26 -8.99 13.09
CA ILE A 247 5.44 -10.19 12.86
C ILE A 247 4.54 -10.46 14.08
N ALA A 248 5.10 -10.42 15.30
CA ALA A 248 4.33 -10.63 16.52
C ALA A 248 3.22 -9.59 16.73
N TYR A 249 3.47 -8.33 16.33
CA TYR A 249 2.46 -7.27 16.34
C TYR A 249 1.29 -7.61 15.40
N VAL A 250 1.58 -8.00 14.15
CA VAL A 250 0.54 -8.37 13.19
C VAL A 250 -0.23 -9.61 13.66
N ASP A 251 0.45 -10.65 14.15
CA ASP A 251 -0.21 -11.85 14.66
C ASP A 251 -1.18 -11.53 15.81
N LYS A 252 -0.79 -10.61 16.70
CA LYS A 252 -1.66 -10.11 17.77
C LYS A 252 -2.87 -9.38 17.20
N LEU A 253 -2.65 -8.46 16.25
CA LEU A 253 -3.72 -7.69 15.59
C LEU A 253 -4.76 -8.62 14.94
N VAL A 254 -4.30 -9.59 14.14
CA VAL A 254 -5.17 -10.55 13.45
C VAL A 254 -5.96 -11.39 14.46
N ARG A 255 -5.31 -11.86 15.53
CA ARG A 255 -5.98 -12.64 16.58
C ARG A 255 -7.08 -11.84 17.28
N GLU A 256 -6.81 -10.58 17.62
CA GLU A 256 -7.78 -9.71 18.29
C GLU A 256 -8.98 -9.37 17.39
N LEU A 257 -8.75 -9.11 16.10
CA LEU A 257 -9.83 -8.86 15.14
C LEU A 257 -10.70 -10.09 14.90
N LYS A 258 -10.09 -11.27 14.76
CA LYS A 258 -10.84 -12.54 14.63
C LYS A 258 -11.68 -12.82 15.87
N LYS A 259 -11.16 -12.54 17.07
CA LYS A 259 -11.90 -12.68 18.32
C LYS A 259 -13.13 -11.74 18.36
N ARG A 260 -12.94 -10.45 18.07
CA ARG A 260 -14.05 -9.47 18.01
C ARG A 260 -15.11 -9.86 16.99
N LYS A 261 -14.70 -10.33 15.81
CA LYS A 261 -15.64 -10.82 14.78
C LYS A 261 -16.48 -12.00 15.27
N ALA A 262 -15.87 -12.96 15.96
CA ALA A 262 -16.59 -14.10 16.53
C ALA A 262 -17.56 -13.68 17.64
N GLU A 263 -17.17 -12.73 18.49
CA GLU A 263 -18.03 -12.18 19.54
C GLU A 263 -19.25 -11.44 18.95
N ASN A 264 -19.05 -10.63 17.91
CA ASN A 264 -20.14 -9.93 17.23
C ASN A 264 -21.13 -10.88 16.55
N MET A 265 -20.65 -11.99 15.97
CA MET A 265 -21.52 -13.02 15.38
C MET A 265 -22.37 -13.76 16.42
N LEU A 266 -21.90 -13.89 17.67
CA LEU A 266 -22.66 -14.50 18.75
C LEU A 266 -23.70 -13.56 19.37
N SER A 267 -23.54 -12.24 19.17
CA SER A 267 -24.47 -11.22 19.68
C SER A 267 -25.62 -10.86 18.73
N GLN A 268 -25.58 -11.35 17.49
CA GLN A 268 -26.64 -11.18 16.48
C GLN A 268 -27.59 -12.38 16.47
#